data_AF-A0A1B8PEG7-F1
#
_entry.id   AF-A0A1B8PEG7-F1
#
_cell.length_a   1.000
_cell.length_b   1.000
_cell.length_c   1.000
_cell.angle_alpha   90.00
_cell.angle_beta   90.00
_cell.angle_gamma   90.00
#
_symmetry.space_group_name_H-M   'P 1'
#
loop_
_entity.id
_entity.type
_entity.pdbx_description
1 polymer ?
#
loop_
_entity_poly.entity_id
_entity_poly.type
_entity_poly.pdbx_seq_one_letter_code
_entity_poly.pdbx_strand_id
1 'polypeptide(L)'
;MHQFQQDNQYFIFNFDRTFEQATEFFQAEFWQKQKRVIGSAKGRGITYFLQTEDWFGVNCALRHYYRGGLWGKLNKDRYRFSALETTRSFAEFHLLQRLYEAGLPVPKPIAARIQKGKLGICYQADILTEKIENSQDLTALLQTQTLPKETWMQIGRLIRKLHDLQICHTDLNAHNILLQQTEQGQKCWLIDFDKCGEKSGDFWKVQNLNRLKRSFEKEVGRMNIQFTEQNWADLTTAYHQ
;
A
#
# COMPACT_ATOMS: atom_id res chain seq x y z
N MET A 1 -17.38 -10.57 0.96
CA MET A 1 -16.12 -10.88 0.25
C MET A 1 -16.33 -12.12 -0.61
N HIS A 2 -15.94 -12.08 -1.88
CA HIS A 2 -16.17 -13.17 -2.83
C HIS A 2 -14.86 -13.63 -3.49
N GLN A 3 -14.62 -14.94 -3.52
CA GLN A 3 -13.47 -15.57 -4.17
C GLN A 3 -13.94 -16.55 -5.24
N PHE A 4 -13.27 -16.55 -6.39
CA PHE A 4 -13.57 -17.50 -7.47
C PHE A 4 -12.34 -17.75 -8.34
N GLN A 5 -12.42 -18.81 -9.16
CA GLN A 5 -11.39 -19.20 -10.12
C GLN A 5 -11.96 -19.18 -11.53
N GLN A 6 -11.18 -18.68 -12.49
CA GLN A 6 -11.44 -18.81 -13.92
C GLN A 6 -10.15 -19.22 -14.61
N ASP A 7 -10.16 -20.39 -15.27
CA ASP A 7 -8.97 -21.02 -15.86
C ASP A 7 -7.80 -21.12 -14.86
N ASN A 8 -6.66 -20.52 -15.20
CA ASN A 8 -5.45 -20.44 -14.37
C ASN A 8 -5.41 -19.19 -13.48
N GLN A 9 -6.52 -18.44 -13.36
CA GLN A 9 -6.60 -17.20 -12.60
C GLN A 9 -7.49 -17.37 -11.36
N TYR A 10 -7.05 -16.78 -10.26
CA TYR A 10 -7.76 -16.73 -8.99
C TYR A 10 -8.04 -15.27 -8.64
N PHE A 11 -9.24 -15.01 -8.17
CA PHE A 11 -9.72 -13.68 -7.87
C PHE A 11 -10.29 -13.62 -6.46
N ILE A 12 -10.12 -12.46 -5.84
CA ILE A 12 -10.79 -12.07 -4.59
C ILE A 12 -11.30 -10.65 -4.74
N PHE A 13 -12.56 -10.43 -4.39
CA PHE A 13 -13.23 -9.13 -4.43
C PHE A 13 -13.84 -8.79 -3.08
N ASN A 14 -13.71 -7.52 -2.68
CA ASN A 14 -14.35 -6.97 -1.49
C ASN A 14 -15.80 -6.56 -1.74
N PHE A 15 -16.53 -7.40 -2.48
CA PHE A 15 -17.93 -7.25 -2.81
C PHE A 15 -18.61 -8.61 -2.74
N ASP A 16 -19.91 -8.62 -2.47
CA ASP A 16 -20.72 -9.84 -2.44
C ASP A 16 -21.33 -10.15 -3.81
N ARG A 17 -20.61 -9.80 -4.89
CA ARG A 17 -20.98 -10.06 -6.28
C ARG A 17 -19.76 -10.42 -7.12
N THR A 18 -19.98 -11.16 -8.19
CA THR A 18 -19.01 -11.32 -9.28
C THR A 18 -19.14 -10.16 -10.28
N PHE A 19 -18.07 -9.91 -11.01
CA PHE A 19 -18.06 -8.98 -12.13
C PHE A 19 -17.78 -9.78 -13.40
N GLU A 20 -18.58 -9.59 -14.44
CA GLU A 20 -18.38 -10.27 -15.73
C GLU A 20 -16.99 -9.95 -16.33
N GLN A 21 -16.53 -8.71 -16.15
CA GLN A 21 -15.23 -8.23 -16.67
C GLN A 21 -14.09 -8.34 -15.64
N ALA A 22 -14.18 -9.28 -14.70
CA ALA A 22 -13.21 -9.38 -13.60
C ALA A 22 -11.77 -9.59 -14.07
N THR A 23 -11.55 -10.29 -15.18
CA THR A 23 -10.20 -10.52 -15.74
C THR A 23 -9.61 -9.23 -16.31
N GLU A 24 -10.44 -8.41 -16.94
CA GLU A 24 -10.06 -7.18 -17.61
C GLU A 24 -9.73 -6.05 -16.62
N PHE A 25 -10.32 -6.06 -15.42
CA PHE A 25 -10.03 -5.06 -14.38
C PHE A 25 -8.56 -5.03 -13.94
N PHE A 26 -7.80 -6.10 -14.16
CA PHE A 26 -6.38 -6.18 -13.85
C PHE A 26 -5.49 -5.92 -15.07
N GLN A 27 -6.04 -5.37 -16.16
CA GLN A 27 -5.32 -5.00 -17.36
C GLN A 27 -5.36 -3.48 -17.53
N ALA A 28 -4.20 -2.83 -17.57
CA ALA A 28 -4.14 -1.37 -17.73
C ALA A 28 -4.77 -0.92 -19.06
N GLU A 29 -4.62 -1.73 -20.11
CA GLU A 29 -5.12 -1.48 -21.45
C GLU A 29 -6.65 -1.41 -21.50
N PHE A 30 -7.34 -2.20 -20.67
CA PHE A 30 -8.80 -2.13 -20.54
C PHE A 30 -9.24 -0.74 -20.06
N TRP A 31 -8.62 -0.25 -18.98
CA TRP A 31 -8.95 1.06 -18.41
C TRP A 31 -8.54 2.22 -19.32
N GLN A 32 -7.43 2.08 -20.05
CA GLN A 32 -6.98 3.07 -21.04
C GLN A 32 -7.97 3.19 -22.20
N LYS A 33 -8.44 2.06 -22.75
CA LYS A 33 -9.46 2.04 -23.82
C LYS A 33 -10.75 2.72 -23.38
N GLN A 34 -11.11 2.58 -22.11
CA GLN A 34 -12.27 3.26 -21.52
C GLN A 34 -12.01 4.72 -21.12
N LYS A 35 -10.78 5.23 -21.30
CA LYS A 35 -10.36 6.57 -20.86
C LYS A 35 -10.55 6.81 -19.35
N ARG A 36 -10.35 5.77 -18.54
CA ARG A 36 -10.52 5.81 -17.07
C ARG A 36 -9.20 5.96 -16.31
N VAL A 37 -8.05 5.99 -16.99
CA VAL A 37 -6.77 6.26 -16.33
C VAL A 37 -6.64 7.77 -16.10
N ILE A 38 -6.71 8.19 -14.84
CA ILE A 38 -6.65 9.59 -14.41
C ILE A 38 -5.27 10.02 -13.92
N GLY A 39 -4.35 9.06 -13.78
CA GLY A 39 -2.97 9.34 -13.40
C GLY A 39 -2.14 8.07 -13.26
N SER A 40 -0.87 8.25 -12.91
CA SER A 40 -0.01 7.11 -12.57
C SER A 40 1.13 7.54 -11.65
N ALA A 41 1.67 6.58 -10.91
CA ALA A 41 2.91 6.73 -10.15
C ALA A 41 3.93 5.68 -10.62
N LYS A 42 5.20 6.08 -10.73
CA LYS A 42 6.31 5.19 -11.07
C LYS A 42 7.13 4.84 -9.83
N GLY A 43 7.33 3.53 -9.62
CA GLY A 43 8.25 2.98 -8.62
C GLY A 43 8.95 1.75 -9.19
N ARG A 44 8.83 0.59 -8.50
CA ARG A 44 9.27 -0.72 -9.04
C ARG A 44 8.47 -1.17 -10.27
N GLY A 45 7.29 -0.60 -10.46
CA GLY A 45 6.41 -0.73 -11.61
C GLY A 45 5.55 0.51 -11.75
N ILE A 46 4.56 0.47 -12.64
CA ILE A 46 3.55 1.53 -12.76
C ILE A 46 2.37 1.17 -11.87
N THR A 47 1.94 2.12 -11.05
CA THR A 47 0.62 2.10 -10.41
C THR A 47 -0.29 3.02 -11.20
N TYR A 48 -1.39 2.50 -11.72
CA TYR A 48 -2.37 3.29 -12.46
C TYR A 48 -3.47 3.77 -11.52
N PHE A 49 -3.81 5.05 -11.61
CA PHE A 49 -4.94 5.64 -10.89
C PHE A 49 -6.15 5.66 -11.81
N LEU A 50 -7.26 5.09 -11.35
CA LEU A 50 -8.41 4.74 -12.15
C LEU A 50 -9.67 5.44 -11.64
N GLN A 51 -10.44 6.02 -12.56
CA GLN A 51 -11.77 6.54 -12.29
C GLN A 51 -12.77 5.38 -12.26
N THR A 52 -13.17 4.98 -11.05
CA THR A 52 -13.94 3.75 -10.80
C THR A 52 -15.01 3.91 -9.72
N GLU A 53 -15.33 5.15 -9.31
CA GLU A 53 -16.37 5.42 -8.30
C GLU A 53 -17.72 4.80 -8.68
N ASP A 54 -18.08 4.83 -9.97
CA ASP A 54 -19.31 4.24 -10.49
C ASP A 54 -19.33 2.70 -10.45
N TRP A 55 -18.17 2.04 -10.34
CA TRP A 55 -18.07 0.58 -10.30
C TRP A 55 -17.88 0.05 -8.87
N PHE A 56 -17.06 0.74 -8.07
CA PHE A 56 -16.56 0.27 -6.78
C PHE A 56 -16.88 1.20 -5.62
N GLY A 57 -17.50 2.36 -5.88
CA GLY A 57 -17.77 3.40 -4.88
C GLY A 57 -16.56 4.29 -4.55
N VAL A 58 -15.38 3.98 -5.11
CA VAL A 58 -14.13 4.75 -4.96
C VAL A 58 -13.29 4.67 -6.23
N ASN A 59 -12.39 5.63 -6.41
CA ASN A 59 -11.31 5.50 -7.37
C ASN A 59 -10.27 4.50 -6.88
N CYS A 60 -9.63 3.82 -7.81
CA CYS A 60 -8.71 2.74 -7.49
C CYS A 60 -7.28 3.04 -7.93
N ALA A 61 -6.32 2.48 -7.19
CA ALA A 61 -4.95 2.30 -7.59
C ALA A 61 -4.77 0.83 -8.02
N LEU A 62 -4.50 0.61 -9.32
CA LEU A 62 -4.15 -0.70 -9.87
C LEU A 62 -2.63 -0.86 -9.88
N ARG A 63 -2.15 -1.92 -9.23
CA ARG A 63 -0.72 -2.25 -9.17
C ARG A 63 -0.48 -3.69 -9.60
N HIS A 64 0.48 -3.85 -10.50
CA HIS A 64 1.06 -5.14 -10.85
C HIS A 64 2.35 -5.39 -10.05
N TYR A 65 2.53 -6.59 -9.49
CA TYR A 65 3.71 -6.91 -8.69
C TYR A 65 4.89 -7.34 -9.56
N TYR A 66 5.98 -6.60 -9.46
CA TYR A 66 7.26 -6.97 -10.07
C TYR A 66 8.30 -7.42 -9.03
N ARG A 67 9.16 -8.36 -9.43
CA ARG A 67 10.33 -8.79 -8.65
C ARG A 67 11.41 -7.70 -8.68
N GLY A 68 11.84 -7.28 -7.48
CA GLY A 68 13.03 -6.44 -7.30
C GLY A 68 14.30 -7.26 -7.05
N GLY A 69 15.45 -6.58 -6.95
CA GLY A 69 16.75 -7.19 -6.65
C GLY A 69 17.39 -7.94 -7.83
N LEU A 70 18.49 -8.66 -7.58
CA LEU A 70 19.27 -9.36 -8.61
C LEU A 70 18.42 -10.38 -9.39
N TRP A 71 17.48 -11.05 -8.72
CA TRP A 71 16.52 -11.97 -9.33
C TRP A 71 15.51 -11.30 -10.28
N GLY A 72 15.21 -10.01 -10.05
CA GLY A 72 14.43 -9.18 -10.96
C GLY A 72 15.16 -8.83 -12.25
N LYS A 73 16.47 -9.10 -12.38
CA LYS A 73 17.18 -8.95 -13.67
C LYS A 73 16.99 -10.16 -14.58
N LEU A 74 16.70 -11.34 -14.01
CA LEU A 74 16.52 -12.61 -14.74
C LEU A 74 15.03 -12.98 -14.92
N ASN A 75 14.18 -12.66 -13.95
CA ASN A 75 12.73 -12.90 -14.02
C ASN A 75 11.98 -11.82 -13.25
N LYS A 76 11.43 -10.84 -14.00
CA LYS A 76 10.78 -9.64 -13.46
C LYS A 76 9.38 -9.89 -12.91
N ASP A 77 8.73 -10.96 -13.29
CA ASP A 77 7.26 -11.00 -13.29
C ASP A 77 6.68 -12.25 -12.58
N ARG A 78 7.42 -13.36 -12.55
CA ARG A 78 6.89 -14.62 -12.01
C ARG A 78 7.43 -14.95 -10.64
N TYR A 79 6.55 -15.15 -9.66
CA TYR A 79 6.86 -15.64 -8.32
C TYR A 79 6.70 -17.16 -8.23
N ARG A 80 7.35 -17.82 -7.27
CA ARG A 80 7.12 -19.26 -7.01
C ARG A 80 5.77 -19.43 -6.33
N PHE A 81 4.95 -20.34 -6.81
CA PHE A 81 3.66 -20.65 -6.21
C PHE A 81 3.82 -21.75 -5.15
N SER A 82 3.18 -21.57 -4.00
CA SER A 82 3.09 -22.56 -2.92
C SER A 82 1.63 -22.74 -2.48
N ALA A 83 1.01 -21.67 -2.01
CA ALA A 83 -0.39 -21.61 -1.60
C ALA A 83 -0.98 -20.25 -1.99
N LEU A 84 -2.28 -20.19 -2.26
CA LEU A 84 -2.96 -18.99 -2.76
C LEU A 84 -2.89 -17.83 -1.75
N GLU A 85 -3.13 -18.14 -0.49
CA GLU A 85 -3.16 -17.24 0.67
C GLU A 85 -1.79 -16.60 0.93
N THR A 86 -0.72 -17.30 0.53
CA THR A 86 0.68 -16.81 0.67
C THR A 86 1.16 -16.04 -0.55
N THR A 87 0.34 -15.94 -1.60
CA THR A 87 0.69 -15.11 -2.76
C THR A 87 0.57 -13.63 -2.41
N ARG A 88 1.43 -12.79 -3.00
CA ARG A 88 1.59 -11.40 -2.55
C ARG A 88 0.30 -10.60 -2.54
N SER A 89 -0.45 -10.61 -3.63
CA SER A 89 -1.68 -9.81 -3.75
C SER A 89 -2.78 -10.32 -2.81
N PHE A 90 -2.92 -11.63 -2.61
CA PHE A 90 -3.91 -12.19 -1.67
C PHE A 90 -3.51 -11.93 -0.21
N ALA A 91 -2.24 -12.14 0.15
CA ALA A 91 -1.73 -11.85 1.49
C ALA A 91 -1.91 -10.37 1.85
N GLU A 92 -1.56 -9.46 0.93
CA GLU A 92 -1.75 -8.03 1.13
C GLU A 92 -3.23 -7.64 1.17
N PHE A 93 -4.08 -8.20 0.30
CA PHE A 93 -5.51 -7.97 0.33
C PHE A 93 -6.12 -8.34 1.69
N HIS A 94 -5.81 -9.53 2.21
CA HIS A 94 -6.33 -9.98 3.50
C HIS A 94 -5.82 -9.13 4.67
N LEU A 95 -4.54 -8.74 4.64
CA LEU A 95 -3.98 -7.85 5.65
C LEU A 95 -4.64 -6.48 5.62
N LEU A 96 -4.78 -5.87 4.43
CA LEU A 96 -5.46 -4.59 4.26
C LEU A 96 -6.91 -4.66 4.73
N GLN A 97 -7.63 -5.75 4.44
CA GLN A 97 -9.02 -5.91 4.85
C GLN A 97 -9.14 -5.90 6.37
N ARG A 98 -8.30 -6.68 7.06
CA ARG A 98 -8.27 -6.70 8.53
C ARG A 98 -7.93 -5.33 9.12
N LEU A 99 -6.94 -4.63 8.54
CA LEU A 99 -6.53 -3.31 9.03
C LEU A 99 -7.62 -2.26 8.81
N TYR A 100 -8.30 -2.32 7.67
CA TYR A 100 -9.42 -1.45 7.34
C TYR A 100 -10.61 -1.68 8.29
N GLU A 101 -10.98 -2.95 8.54
CA GLU A 101 -12.02 -3.32 9.51
C GLU A 101 -11.67 -2.93 10.94
N ALA A 102 -10.38 -2.93 11.30
CA ALA A 102 -9.89 -2.42 12.58
C ALA A 102 -9.88 -0.88 12.67
N GLY A 103 -10.33 -0.18 11.63
CA GLY A 103 -10.40 1.28 11.59
C GLY A 103 -9.04 1.98 11.43
N LEU A 104 -8.00 1.25 11.01
CA LEU A 104 -6.71 1.85 10.72
C LEU A 104 -6.79 2.61 9.37
N PRO A 105 -6.28 3.86 9.29
CA PRO A 105 -6.16 4.60 8.03
C PRO A 105 -5.22 3.91 7.01
N VAL A 106 -5.76 2.95 6.27
CA VAL A 106 -5.14 2.22 5.16
C VAL A 106 -6.07 2.21 3.95
N PRO A 107 -5.56 2.08 2.71
CA PRO A 107 -6.40 1.94 1.53
C PRO A 107 -7.35 0.76 1.65
N LYS A 108 -8.64 0.97 1.36
CA LYS A 108 -9.59 -0.14 1.26
C LYS A 108 -9.12 -1.12 0.16
N PRO A 109 -9.01 -2.42 0.44
CA PRO A 109 -8.75 -3.40 -0.62
C PRO A 109 -10.03 -3.60 -1.44
N ILE A 110 -9.91 -3.57 -2.76
CA ILE A 110 -11.04 -3.65 -3.69
C ILE A 110 -11.07 -5.03 -4.34
N ALA A 111 -9.94 -5.44 -4.93
CA ALA A 111 -9.78 -6.76 -5.50
C ALA A 111 -8.31 -7.18 -5.59
N ALA A 112 -8.05 -8.48 -5.68
CA ALA A 112 -6.74 -9.01 -6.03
C ALA A 112 -6.87 -10.18 -7.01
N ARG A 113 -5.82 -10.35 -7.82
CA ARG A 113 -5.70 -11.43 -8.80
C ARG A 113 -4.38 -12.15 -8.65
N ILE A 114 -4.43 -13.45 -8.93
CA ILE A 114 -3.28 -14.30 -9.20
C ILE A 114 -3.48 -15.00 -10.53
N GLN A 115 -2.49 -14.94 -11.41
CA GLN A 115 -2.45 -15.72 -12.66
C GLN A 115 -1.33 -16.76 -12.57
N LYS A 116 -1.68 -18.05 -12.49
CA LYS A 116 -0.69 -19.14 -12.48
C LYS A 116 -0.11 -19.37 -13.86
N GLY A 117 1.20 -19.63 -13.94
CA GLY A 117 1.82 -20.12 -15.17
C GLY A 117 1.31 -21.52 -15.54
N LYS A 118 1.50 -21.93 -16.80
CA LYS A 118 1.00 -23.21 -17.36
C LYS A 118 1.35 -24.45 -16.52
N LEU A 119 2.54 -24.47 -15.92
CA LEU A 119 3.02 -25.58 -15.09
C LEU A 119 2.56 -25.47 -13.62
N GLY A 120 1.82 -24.43 -13.23
CA GLY A 120 1.36 -24.21 -11.86
C GLY A 120 2.45 -23.84 -10.83
N ILE A 121 3.73 -23.92 -11.18
CA ILE A 121 4.88 -23.66 -10.29
C ILE A 121 5.14 -22.18 -10.00
N CYS A 122 4.54 -21.29 -10.79
CA CYS A 122 4.79 -19.86 -10.70
C CYS A 122 3.53 -19.03 -10.95
N TYR A 123 3.55 -17.77 -10.54
CA TYR A 123 2.40 -16.87 -10.67
C TYR A 123 2.79 -15.41 -10.92
N GLN A 124 1.86 -14.66 -11.49
CA GLN A 124 1.83 -13.19 -11.56
C GLN A 124 0.72 -12.67 -10.65
N ALA A 125 0.85 -11.45 -10.16
CA ALA A 125 -0.06 -10.90 -9.17
C ALA A 125 -0.42 -9.45 -9.46
N ASP A 126 -1.66 -9.10 -9.15
CA ASP A 126 -2.20 -7.76 -9.28
C ASP A 126 -3.10 -7.44 -8.08
N ILE A 127 -3.15 -6.18 -7.69
CA ILE A 127 -4.04 -5.68 -6.65
C ILE A 127 -4.69 -4.36 -7.07
N LEU A 128 -5.96 -4.23 -6.73
CA LEU A 128 -6.75 -3.01 -6.78
C LEU A 128 -7.02 -2.58 -5.34
N THR A 129 -6.54 -1.40 -4.98
CA THR A 129 -6.84 -0.75 -3.70
C THR A 129 -7.52 0.59 -3.95
N GLU A 130 -8.15 1.16 -2.94
CA GLU A 130 -8.57 2.55 -2.95
C GLU A 130 -7.40 3.47 -3.28
N LYS A 131 -7.67 4.46 -4.14
CA LYS A 131 -6.81 5.62 -4.31
C LYS A 131 -7.21 6.65 -3.25
N ILE A 132 -6.26 7.04 -2.40
CA ILE A 132 -6.52 8.09 -1.41
C ILE A 132 -6.59 9.43 -2.14
N GLU A 133 -7.80 9.99 -2.25
CA GLU A 133 -8.05 11.28 -2.93
C GLU A 133 -7.41 12.45 -2.18
N ASN A 134 -7.04 13.52 -2.90
CA ASN A 134 -6.47 14.75 -2.33
C ASN A 134 -5.31 14.51 -1.36
N SER A 135 -4.46 13.54 -1.67
CA SER A 135 -3.34 13.13 -0.82
C SER A 135 -2.01 13.31 -1.53
N GLN A 136 -0.97 13.55 -0.72
CA GLN A 136 0.41 13.63 -1.18
C GLN A 136 1.30 12.75 -0.30
N ASP A 137 2.34 12.21 -0.92
CA ASP A 137 3.45 11.57 -0.19
C ASP A 137 4.08 12.58 0.79
N LEU A 138 4.31 12.12 2.02
CA LEU A 138 4.93 12.92 3.07
C LEU A 138 6.30 13.47 2.64
N THR A 139 7.07 12.70 1.89
CA THR A 139 8.40 13.14 1.43
C THR A 139 8.28 14.30 0.44
N ALA A 140 7.36 14.21 -0.52
CA ALA A 140 7.07 15.28 -1.47
C ALA A 140 6.57 16.57 -0.78
N LEU A 141 5.70 16.45 0.23
CA LEU A 141 5.28 17.60 1.02
C LEU A 141 6.46 18.26 1.74
N LEU A 142 7.29 17.46 2.41
CA LEU A 142 8.43 17.97 3.16
C LEU A 142 9.51 18.61 2.28
N GLN A 143 9.55 18.35 0.97
CA GLN A 143 10.43 19.10 0.05
C GLN A 143 10.05 20.57 -0.06
N THR A 144 8.76 20.90 0.11
CA THR A 144 8.23 22.23 -0.19
C THR A 144 7.77 23.00 1.04
N GLN A 145 7.51 22.32 2.16
CA GLN A 145 6.97 22.94 3.37
C GLN A 145 7.37 22.22 4.66
N THR A 146 7.33 22.95 5.78
CA THR A 146 7.27 22.34 7.10
C THR A 146 5.85 21.84 7.39
N LEU A 147 5.74 20.95 8.38
CA LEU A 147 4.46 20.47 8.90
C LEU A 147 4.33 20.86 10.38
N PRO A 148 3.10 21.16 10.84
CA PRO A 148 2.85 21.48 12.23
C PRO A 148 3.09 20.26 13.13
N LYS A 149 3.35 20.50 14.41
CA LYS A 149 3.59 19.48 15.43
C LYS A 149 2.49 18.42 15.46
N GLU A 150 1.24 18.85 15.31
CA GLU A 150 0.05 18.01 15.36
C GLU A 150 0.10 16.91 14.30
N THR A 151 0.63 17.19 13.11
CA THR A 151 0.77 16.21 12.03
C THR A 151 1.77 15.13 12.39
N TRP A 152 2.92 15.49 12.95
CA TRP A 152 3.92 14.52 13.44
C TRP A 152 3.35 13.63 14.54
N MET A 153 2.59 14.22 15.47
CA MET A 153 1.91 13.47 16.51
C MET A 153 0.84 12.51 15.95
N GLN A 154 0.11 12.90 14.89
CA GLN A 154 -0.84 12.02 14.21
C GLN A 154 -0.13 10.81 13.58
N ILE A 155 1.02 11.02 12.92
CA ILE A 155 1.83 9.93 12.35
C ILE A 155 2.30 8.97 13.46
N GLY A 156 2.80 9.50 14.58
CA GLY A 156 3.22 8.70 15.73
C GLY A 156 2.10 7.79 16.25
N ARG A 157 0.91 8.36 16.48
CA ARG A 157 -0.28 7.59 16.90
C ARG A 157 -0.74 6.58 15.86
N LEU A 158 -0.67 6.91 14.57
CA LEU A 158 -1.03 6.00 13.48
C LEU A 158 -0.14 4.76 13.47
N ILE A 159 1.19 4.95 13.60
CA ILE A 159 2.15 3.84 13.69
C ILE A 159 1.93 3.04 14.98
N ARG A 160 1.62 3.71 16.10
CA ARG A 160 1.32 3.02 17.35
C ARG A 160 0.12 2.07 17.22
N LYS A 161 -0.98 2.56 16.62
CA LYS A 161 -2.17 1.73 16.34
C LYS A 161 -1.84 0.49 15.48
N LEU A 162 -1.01 0.65 14.45
CA LEU A 162 -0.54 -0.48 13.64
C LEU A 162 0.25 -1.50 14.49
N HIS A 163 1.16 -1.01 15.33
CA HIS A 163 1.98 -1.84 16.20
C HIS A 163 1.18 -2.52 17.31
N ASP A 164 0.09 -1.92 17.79
CA ASP A 164 -0.83 -2.54 18.75
C ASP A 164 -1.61 -3.70 18.12
N LEU A 165 -1.93 -3.59 16.83
CA LEU A 165 -2.47 -4.71 16.04
C LEU A 165 -1.43 -5.81 15.74
N GLN A 166 -0.21 -5.68 16.27
CA GLN A 166 0.92 -6.60 16.07
C GLN A 166 1.33 -6.74 14.60
N ILE A 167 1.10 -5.71 13.78
CA ILE A 167 1.49 -5.72 12.37
C ILE A 167 2.82 -4.99 12.19
N CYS A 168 3.81 -5.70 11.66
CA CYS A 168 5.11 -5.13 11.30
C CYS A 168 5.07 -4.64 9.85
N HIS A 169 5.28 -3.34 9.65
CA HIS A 169 5.36 -2.75 8.32
C HIS A 169 6.78 -2.89 7.78
N THR A 170 7.02 -3.92 6.96
CA THR A 170 8.37 -4.33 6.57
C THR A 170 9.14 -3.26 5.78
N ASP A 171 8.42 -2.33 5.13
CA ASP A 171 8.97 -1.17 4.45
C ASP A 171 8.44 0.16 5.00
N LEU A 172 8.36 0.31 6.33
CA LEU A 172 7.93 1.58 6.94
C LEU A 172 8.93 2.70 6.61
N ASN A 173 8.54 3.63 5.75
CA ASN A 173 9.35 4.76 5.31
C ASN A 173 8.45 5.96 4.99
N ALA A 174 9.04 7.15 4.84
CA ALA A 174 8.31 8.38 4.58
C ALA A 174 7.47 8.36 3.28
N HIS A 175 7.91 7.63 2.24
CA HIS A 175 7.19 7.46 0.97
C HIS A 175 5.88 6.68 1.11
N ASN A 176 5.78 5.86 2.16
CA ASN A 176 4.63 5.03 2.46
C ASN A 176 3.66 5.67 3.46
N ILE A 177 3.84 6.97 3.73
CA ILE A 177 2.92 7.78 4.52
C ILE A 177 2.30 8.84 3.61
N LEU A 178 0.97 8.82 3.49
CA LEU A 178 0.24 9.85 2.76
C LEU A 178 -0.42 10.83 3.73
N LEU A 179 -0.40 12.11 3.36
CA LEU A 179 -1.17 13.14 4.03
C LEU A 179 -2.30 13.59 3.11
N GLN A 180 -3.53 13.36 3.55
CA GLN A 180 -4.74 13.71 2.84
C GLN A 180 -5.34 15.00 3.40
N GLN A 181 -5.74 15.91 2.52
CA GLN A 181 -6.58 17.03 2.88
C GLN A 181 -8.06 16.62 2.84
N THR A 182 -8.75 16.76 3.96
CA THR A 182 -10.19 16.50 4.10
C THR A 182 -10.92 17.77 4.53
N GLU A 183 -12.26 17.74 4.49
CA GLU A 183 -13.10 18.82 5.03
C GLU A 183 -12.88 19.02 6.54
N GLN A 184 -12.59 17.95 7.28
CA GLN A 184 -12.29 18.01 8.72
C GLN A 184 -10.82 18.31 9.05
N GLY A 185 -9.99 18.60 8.04
CA GLY A 185 -8.56 18.88 8.19
C GLY A 185 -7.66 17.80 7.60
N GLN A 186 -6.45 17.66 8.14
CA GLN A 186 -5.45 16.73 7.61
C GLN A 186 -5.60 15.33 8.23
N LYS A 187 -5.50 14.29 7.39
CA LYS A 187 -5.54 12.88 7.80
C LYS A 187 -4.32 12.13 7.28
N CYS A 188 -3.64 11.39 8.16
CA CYS A 188 -2.50 10.55 7.80
C CYS A 188 -2.96 9.14 7.42
N TRP A 189 -2.32 8.53 6.43
CA TRP A 189 -2.57 7.17 5.95
C TRP A 189 -1.27 6.39 5.80
N LEU A 190 -1.32 5.08 6.00
CA LEU A 190 -0.23 4.15 5.66
C LEU A 190 -0.58 3.39 4.39
N ILE A 191 0.39 3.21 3.51
CA ILE A 191 0.24 2.49 2.23
C ILE A 191 1.38 1.49 2.00
N ASP A 192 1.26 0.66 0.96
CA ASP A 192 2.21 -0.39 0.56
C ASP A 192 2.46 -1.45 1.64
N PHE A 193 1.49 -2.35 1.81
CA PHE A 193 1.57 -3.46 2.75
C PHE A 193 2.18 -4.73 2.13
N ASP A 194 2.86 -4.63 0.98
CA ASP A 194 3.55 -5.77 0.34
C ASP A 194 4.54 -6.40 1.34
N LYS A 195 4.35 -7.69 1.62
CA LYS A 195 5.13 -8.48 2.61
C LYS A 195 5.03 -8.00 4.06
N CYS A 196 4.11 -7.11 4.39
CA CYS A 196 3.79 -6.83 5.79
C CYS A 196 3.04 -8.01 6.41
N GLY A 197 3.03 -8.09 7.73
CA GLY A 197 2.38 -9.20 8.41
C GLY A 197 2.50 -9.14 9.92
N GLU A 198 1.85 -10.10 10.56
CA GLU A 198 1.86 -10.24 12.01
C GLU A 198 3.27 -10.53 12.54
N LYS A 199 3.61 -9.87 13.63
CA LYS A 199 4.81 -10.15 14.40
C LYS A 199 4.51 -9.91 15.87
N SER A 200 4.53 -10.98 16.66
CA SER A 200 4.19 -10.91 18.08
C SER A 200 5.32 -10.29 18.91
N GLY A 201 4.94 -9.59 19.98
CA GLY A 201 5.83 -8.95 20.94
C GLY A 201 6.29 -7.55 20.53
N ASP A 202 7.19 -6.96 21.32
CA ASP A 202 7.60 -5.56 21.15
C ASP A 202 9.02 -5.40 20.59
N PHE A 203 9.82 -6.47 20.58
CA PHE A 203 11.25 -6.44 20.23
C PHE A 203 11.55 -5.88 18.83
N TRP A 204 10.57 -5.92 17.91
CA TRP A 204 10.70 -5.44 16.55
C TRP A 204 10.21 -4.00 16.35
N LYS A 205 9.39 -3.45 17.27
CA LYS A 205 8.74 -2.15 17.11
C LYS A 205 9.77 -1.01 17.02
N VAL A 206 10.80 -1.06 17.87
CA VAL A 206 11.92 -0.10 17.85
C VAL A 206 12.67 -0.16 16.52
N GLN A 207 12.93 -1.35 15.99
CA GLN A 207 13.58 -1.50 14.69
C GLN A 207 12.71 -0.96 13.55
N ASN A 208 11.38 -1.09 13.66
CA ASN A 208 10.45 -0.56 12.67
C ASN A 208 10.44 0.98 12.67
N LEU A 209 10.45 1.60 13.86
CA LEU A 209 10.61 3.06 14.01
C LEU A 209 11.98 3.55 13.51
N ASN A 210 13.06 2.85 13.85
CA ASN A 210 14.40 3.20 13.37
C ASN A 210 14.53 3.11 11.85
N ARG A 211 13.77 2.21 11.19
CA ARG A 211 13.67 2.19 9.73
C ARG A 211 13.05 3.48 9.20
N LEU A 212 11.96 3.95 9.82
CA LEU A 212 11.33 5.20 9.45
C LEU A 212 12.27 6.39 9.66
N LYS A 213 12.94 6.49 10.82
CA LYS A 213 13.91 7.57 11.10
C LYS A 213 15.00 7.64 10.02
N ARG A 214 15.63 6.49 9.73
CA ARG A 214 16.66 6.40 8.67
C ARG A 214 16.13 6.79 7.29
N SER A 215 14.85 6.54 7.01
CA SER A 215 14.25 6.98 5.75
C SER A 215 14.16 8.50 5.68
N PHE A 216 13.77 9.19 6.76
CA PHE A 216 13.79 10.66 6.78
C PHE A 216 15.22 11.20 6.65
N GLU A 217 16.17 10.71 7.45
CA GLU A 217 17.57 11.13 7.40
C GLU A 217 18.19 10.97 6.00
N LYS A 218 17.88 9.85 5.34
CA LYS A 218 18.30 9.61 3.96
C LYS A 218 17.72 10.64 2.99
N GLU A 219 16.42 10.91 3.09
CA GLU A 219 15.75 11.82 2.16
C GLU A 219 16.03 13.31 2.46
N VAL A 220 16.48 13.66 3.67
CA VAL A 220 17.11 14.96 3.96
C VAL A 220 18.36 15.13 3.09
N GLY A 221 19.25 14.13 3.07
CA GLY A 221 20.47 14.22 2.24
C GLY A 221 20.21 14.15 0.73
N ARG A 222 19.16 13.43 0.29
CA ARG A 222 18.89 13.17 -1.13
C ARG A 222 17.97 14.19 -1.78
N MET A 223 16.94 14.64 -1.07
CA MET A 223 15.87 15.47 -1.62
C MET A 223 15.68 16.78 -0.83
N ASN A 224 16.55 17.05 0.15
CA ASN A 224 16.52 18.25 0.97
C ASN A 224 15.16 18.49 1.64
N ILE A 225 14.53 17.42 2.14
CA ILE A 225 13.26 17.53 2.86
C ILE A 225 13.42 18.29 4.18
N GLN A 226 12.39 19.02 4.58
CA GLN A 226 12.32 19.81 5.81
C GLN A 226 11.99 18.93 7.02
N PHE A 227 12.91 18.04 7.37
CA PHE A 227 12.81 17.18 8.55
C PHE A 227 13.88 17.53 9.58
N THR A 228 13.48 17.61 10.85
CA THR A 228 14.35 17.96 11.98
C THR A 228 14.22 16.95 13.12
N GLU A 229 15.18 16.94 14.04
CA GLU A 229 15.10 16.10 15.25
C GLU A 229 13.89 16.46 16.14
N GLN A 230 13.42 17.71 16.12
CA GLN A 230 12.19 18.09 16.83
C GLN A 230 10.96 17.39 16.23
N ASN A 231 10.89 17.25 14.90
CA ASN A 231 9.81 16.52 14.25
C ASN A 231 9.80 15.04 14.66
N TRP A 232 10.99 14.43 14.77
CA TRP A 232 11.14 13.07 15.28
C TRP A 232 10.71 12.94 16.74
N ALA A 233 11.07 13.91 17.58
CA ALA A 233 10.67 13.95 18.98
C ALA A 233 9.14 14.06 19.13
N ASP A 234 8.48 14.90 18.33
CA ASP A 234 7.02 15.05 18.36
C ASP A 234 6.29 13.76 17.95
N LEU A 235 6.79 13.09 16.90
CA LEU A 235 6.28 11.79 16.44
C LEU A 235 6.46 10.71 17.51
N THR A 236 7.66 10.55 18.04
CA THR A 236 7.98 9.47 19.01
C THR A 236 7.30 9.69 20.35
N THR A 237 7.19 10.94 20.82
CA THR A 237 6.42 11.28 22.02
C THR A 237 4.98 10.82 21.88
N ALA A 238 4.31 11.14 20.76
CA ALA A 238 2.94 10.72 20.51
C ALA A 238 2.77 9.21 20.26
N TYR A 239 3.82 8.52 19.81
CA TYR A 239 3.83 7.06 19.68
C TYR A 239 3.86 6.36 21.05
N HIS A 240 4.51 6.97 22.04
CA HIS A 240 4.66 6.40 23.39
C HIS A 240 3.52 6.77 24.36
N GLN A 241 2.62 7.67 23.96
CA GLN A 241 1.36 7.97 24.65
C GLN A 241 0.32 6.90 24.34
#